data_AF-A0A956BDE5-F1
#
_entry.id   AF-A0A956BDE5-F1
#
_cell.length_a   1.000
_cell.length_b   1.000
_cell.length_c   1.000
_cell.angle_alpha   90.00
_cell.angle_beta   90.00
_cell.angle_gamma   90.00
#
_symmetry.space_group_name_H-M   'P 1'
#
loop_
_entity.id
_entity.type
_entity.pdbx_description
1 polymer ?
#
loop_
_entity_poly.entity_id
_entity_poly.type
_entity_poly.pdbx_seq_one_letter_code
_entity_poly.pdbx_strand_id
1 'polypeptide(L)'
;MLGELRWRIEADTGPVPWVEPNSVVGFDRELEFHRAKQHWFRSEPSLDLSESPVEVIPDYIDHYVSRAASSQRAVVDGERFLDAVLWLVRRLGSSYAVGTLAVWRELVQAIPAQAACEKVLVAIAGEPEPFVRDILRNVIRDFFDVGGAWPGWQERMRTEVEPGIVRSIEAPMIQGYETIDNVDARRFADGTPRL
;
A
#
# COMPACT_ATOMS: atom_id res chain seq x y z
N MET A 1 16.08 -5.30 14.20
CA MET A 1 15.46 -5.09 12.87
C MET A 1 14.57 -3.85 12.86
N LEU A 2 13.45 -3.77 13.60
CA LEU A 2 12.63 -2.53 13.61
C LEU A 2 13.38 -1.30 14.13
N GLY A 3 14.03 -1.40 15.31
CA GLY A 3 14.88 -0.31 15.80
C GLY A 3 16.07 0.02 14.88
N GLU A 4 16.50 -0.93 14.04
CA GLU A 4 17.51 -0.65 13.00
C GLU A 4 16.90 0.12 11.83
N LEU A 5 15.69 -0.23 11.38
CA LEU A 5 14.96 0.53 10.37
C LEU A 5 14.67 1.95 10.87
N ARG A 6 14.24 2.11 12.13
CA ARG A 6 14.04 3.42 12.78
C ARG A 6 15.33 4.21 12.83
N TRP A 7 16.42 3.61 13.33
CA TRP A 7 17.73 4.27 13.31
C TRP A 7 18.15 4.66 11.89
N ARG A 8 17.88 3.84 10.87
CA ARG A 8 18.17 4.17 9.46
C ARG A 8 17.34 5.34 8.93
N ILE A 9 16.08 5.47 9.36
CA ILE A 9 15.22 6.63 9.08
C ILE A 9 15.81 7.89 9.73
N GLU A 10 16.30 7.79 10.96
CA GLU A 10 16.74 8.93 11.77
C GLU A 10 18.19 9.37 11.51
N ALA A 11 19.09 8.44 11.19
CA ALA A 11 20.53 8.69 11.25
C ALA A 11 21.13 9.33 9.99
N ASP A 12 20.39 9.44 8.89
CA ASP A 12 20.82 10.04 7.61
C ASP A 12 22.24 9.61 7.12
N THR A 13 22.68 8.37 7.38
CA THR A 13 24.12 7.99 7.24
C THR A 13 24.59 7.38 5.91
N GLY A 14 23.79 7.33 4.86
CA GLY A 14 24.22 6.94 3.50
C GLY A 14 23.31 5.90 2.83
N PRO A 15 23.71 5.35 1.67
CA PRO A 15 22.88 4.40 0.93
C PRO A 15 22.78 3.08 1.68
N VAL A 16 21.55 2.71 2.01
CA VAL A 16 21.19 1.51 2.76
C VAL A 16 20.93 0.37 1.75
N PRO A 17 21.20 -0.90 2.09
CA PRO A 17 20.69 -2.05 1.31
C PRO A 17 19.18 -2.20 1.49
N TRP A 18 18.46 -2.56 0.42
CA TRP A 18 17.02 -2.82 0.49
C TRP A 18 16.73 -3.99 1.44
N VAL A 19 15.84 -3.76 2.40
CA VAL A 19 15.35 -4.79 3.32
C VAL A 19 13.94 -5.19 2.91
N GLU A 20 13.76 -6.47 2.56
CA GLU A 20 12.43 -6.96 2.22
C GLU A 20 11.49 -6.93 3.43
N PRO A 21 10.27 -6.35 3.33
CA PRO A 21 9.35 -6.26 4.45
C PRO A 21 9.05 -7.62 5.11
N ASN A 22 8.95 -8.68 4.30
CA ASN A 22 8.68 -10.04 4.78
C ASN A 22 9.81 -10.65 5.63
N SER A 23 11.02 -10.11 5.54
CA SER A 23 12.21 -10.52 6.28
C SER A 23 12.36 -9.80 7.62
N VAL A 24 11.58 -8.74 7.86
CA VAL A 24 11.58 -8.02 9.13
C VAL A 24 10.95 -8.92 10.20
N VAL A 25 11.69 -9.10 11.29
CA VAL A 25 11.34 -9.90 12.46
C VAL A 25 11.36 -9.05 13.73
N GLY A 26 10.82 -9.59 14.83
CA GLY A 26 10.82 -8.94 16.14
C GLY A 26 9.52 -8.22 16.49
N PHE A 27 8.43 -8.51 15.78
CA PHE A 27 7.09 -8.03 16.10
C PHE A 27 6.04 -9.11 15.82
N ASP A 28 4.90 -9.01 16.49
CA ASP A 28 3.77 -9.91 16.32
C ASP A 28 2.87 -9.42 15.18
N ARG A 29 2.88 -10.15 14.06
CA ARG A 29 2.11 -9.79 12.85
C ARG A 29 0.60 -9.87 13.09
N GLU A 30 0.13 -10.83 13.89
CA GLU A 30 -1.30 -11.01 14.15
C GLU A 30 -1.82 -9.88 15.05
N LEU A 31 -1.05 -9.52 16.07
CA LEU A 31 -1.37 -8.39 16.94
C LEU A 31 -1.44 -7.08 16.15
N GLU A 32 -0.45 -6.80 15.31
CA GLU A 32 -0.41 -5.58 14.50
C GLU A 32 -1.54 -5.53 13.48
N PHE A 33 -1.84 -6.65 12.82
CA PHE A 33 -3.01 -6.76 11.95
C PHE A 33 -4.31 -6.47 12.70
N HIS A 34 -4.46 -7.00 13.91
CA HIS A 34 -5.64 -6.74 14.74
C HIS A 34 -5.74 -5.27 15.16
N ARG A 35 -4.61 -4.64 15.54
CA ARG A 35 -4.55 -3.20 15.85
C ARG A 35 -4.92 -2.35 14.64
N ALA A 36 -4.35 -2.64 13.47
CA ALA A 36 -4.67 -1.94 12.22
C ALA A 36 -6.15 -2.08 11.86
N LYS A 37 -6.72 -3.29 12.00
CA LYS A 37 -8.15 -3.52 11.81
C LYS A 37 -9.00 -2.69 12.79
N GLN A 38 -8.66 -2.68 14.07
CA GLN A 38 -9.39 -1.88 15.06
C GLN A 38 -9.31 -0.39 14.72
N HIS A 39 -8.12 0.10 14.36
CA HIS A 39 -7.91 1.49 13.95
C HIS A 39 -8.72 1.84 12.69
N TRP A 40 -8.80 0.92 11.73
CA TRP A 40 -9.57 1.09 10.49
C TRP A 40 -11.05 1.39 10.75
N PHE A 41 -11.64 0.81 11.79
CA PHE A 41 -13.06 0.96 12.13
C PHE A 41 -13.35 1.94 13.28
N ARG A 42 -12.32 2.54 13.92
CA ARG A 42 -12.49 3.41 15.10
C ARG A 42 -12.09 4.86 14.84
N SER A 43 -12.63 5.74 15.69
CA SER A 43 -12.45 7.19 15.57
C SER A 43 -11.11 7.74 16.03
N GLU A 44 -10.45 7.06 16.96
CA GLU A 44 -9.23 7.55 17.58
C GLU A 44 -8.22 6.42 17.76
N PRO A 45 -6.94 6.67 17.49
CA PRO A 45 -5.87 5.79 17.94
C PRO A 45 -5.80 5.88 19.46
N SER A 46 -6.09 4.78 20.17
CA SER A 46 -5.55 4.63 21.51
C SER A 46 -4.03 4.60 21.38
N LEU A 47 -3.35 5.64 21.84
CA LEU A 47 -1.90 5.78 21.82
C LEU A 47 -1.25 4.60 22.55
N ASP A 48 -0.92 3.55 21.80
CA ASP A 48 0.10 2.62 22.21
C ASP A 48 1.44 3.20 21.76
N LEU A 49 2.32 3.43 22.74
CA LEU A 49 3.65 3.99 22.50
C LEU A 49 4.64 2.93 22.01
N SER A 50 4.22 1.67 21.84
CA SER A 50 5.06 0.64 21.22
C SER A 50 5.29 0.94 19.73
N GLU A 51 6.53 0.76 19.25
CA GLU A 51 6.87 0.91 17.84
C GLU A 51 6.00 0.02 16.95
N SER A 52 5.12 0.62 16.14
CA SER A 52 4.29 -0.14 15.21
C SER A 52 5.02 -0.38 13.87
N PRO A 53 5.09 -1.64 13.40
CA PRO A 53 5.60 -1.97 12.07
C PRO A 53 4.78 -1.34 10.93
N VAL A 54 3.51 -1.03 11.15
CA VAL A 54 2.66 -0.40 10.12
C VAL A 54 3.04 1.05 9.83
N GLU A 55 3.86 1.66 10.70
CA GLU A 55 4.44 3.00 10.53
C GLU A 55 5.91 2.90 10.14
N VAL A 56 6.72 2.13 10.89
CA VAL A 56 8.18 2.06 10.71
C VAL A 56 8.56 1.54 9.32
N ILE A 57 7.90 0.50 8.81
CA ILE A 57 8.31 -0.13 7.55
C ILE A 57 7.96 0.75 6.35
N PRO A 58 6.74 1.32 6.21
CA PRO A 58 6.46 2.30 5.17
C PRO A 58 7.39 3.52 5.19
N ASP A 59 7.66 4.10 6.36
CA ASP A 59 8.59 5.24 6.50
C ASP A 59 10.00 4.88 6.00
N TYR A 60 10.46 3.68 6.34
CA TYR A 60 11.76 3.18 5.88
C TYR A 60 11.78 3.03 4.36
N ILE A 61 10.73 2.47 3.75
CA ILE A 61 10.62 2.32 2.30
C ILE A 61 10.67 3.70 1.63
N ASP A 62 9.89 4.67 2.12
CA ASP A 62 9.87 6.02 1.60
C ASP A 62 11.25 6.70 1.67
N HIS A 63 11.87 6.65 2.85
CA HIS A 63 13.21 7.19 3.06
C HIS A 63 14.26 6.50 2.17
N TYR A 64 14.17 5.18 2.02
CA TYR A 64 15.06 4.41 1.16
C TYR A 64 14.99 4.89 -0.29
N VAL A 65 13.77 4.97 -0.84
CA VAL A 65 13.56 5.35 -2.25
C VAL A 65 14.00 6.79 -2.49
N SER A 66 13.70 7.70 -1.55
CA SER A 66 14.16 9.10 -1.59
C SER A 66 15.68 9.22 -1.69
N ARG A 67 16.41 8.40 -0.94
CA ARG A 67 17.87 8.37 -0.99
C ARG A 67 18.41 7.72 -2.26
N ALA A 68 17.78 6.65 -2.74
CA ALA A 68 18.18 6.02 -3.99
C ALA A 68 18.06 7.02 -5.16
N ALA A 69 16.98 7.81 -5.19
CA ALA A 69 16.75 8.85 -6.18
C ALA A 69 17.81 9.97 -6.15
N SER A 70 18.27 10.37 -4.96
CA SER A 70 19.27 11.44 -4.81
C SER A 70 20.72 10.98 -5.01
N SER A 71 21.02 9.68 -4.83
CA SER A 71 22.40 9.16 -4.82
C SER A 71 22.80 8.33 -6.05
N GLN A 72 21.89 8.10 -7.01
CA GLN A 72 22.09 7.26 -8.21
C GLN A 72 22.63 5.84 -7.91
N ARG A 73 22.36 5.30 -6.71
CA ARG A 73 22.74 3.94 -6.30
C ARG A 73 21.51 3.04 -6.25
N ALA A 74 21.75 1.72 -6.31
CA ALA A 74 20.79 0.62 -6.48
C ALA A 74 19.34 1.00 -6.13
N VAL A 75 18.51 1.07 -7.17
CA VAL A 75 17.10 1.43 -7.14
C VAL A 75 16.29 0.15 -6.94
N VAL A 76 15.36 0.14 -5.99
CA VAL A 76 14.34 -0.93 -5.92
C VAL A 76 13.47 -0.83 -7.17
N ASP A 77 13.33 -1.91 -7.93
CA ASP A 77 12.45 -1.90 -9.09
C ASP A 77 10.97 -1.78 -8.70
N GLY A 78 10.15 -1.34 -9.65
CA GLY A 78 8.71 -1.14 -9.42
C GLY A 78 8.00 -2.40 -8.93
N GLU A 79 8.40 -3.59 -9.39
CA GLU A 79 7.77 -4.84 -8.98
C GLU A 79 8.02 -5.16 -7.51
N ARG A 80 9.27 -5.04 -7.06
CA ARG A 80 9.63 -5.24 -5.65
C ARG A 80 8.99 -4.21 -4.75
N PHE A 81 8.91 -2.96 -5.20
CA PHE A 81 8.22 -1.90 -4.48
C PHE A 81 6.71 -2.20 -4.34
N LEU A 82 6.05 -2.62 -5.42
CA LEU A 82 4.64 -3.01 -5.38
C LEU A 82 4.41 -4.24 -4.50
N ASP A 83 5.25 -5.26 -4.61
CA ASP A 83 5.16 -6.49 -3.80
C ASP A 83 5.34 -6.19 -2.31
N ALA A 84 6.25 -5.26 -1.96
CA ALA A 84 6.43 -4.77 -0.59
C ALA A 84 5.18 -4.10 -0.05
N VAL A 85 4.57 -3.19 -0.81
CA VAL A 85 3.33 -2.51 -0.42
C VAL A 85 2.18 -3.50 -0.26
N LEU A 86 1.97 -4.39 -1.24
CA LEU A 86 0.91 -5.40 -1.17
C LEU A 86 1.12 -6.37 0.01
N TRP A 87 2.36 -6.72 0.33
CA TRP A 87 2.66 -7.52 1.51
C TRP A 87 2.29 -6.79 2.80
N LEU A 88 2.65 -5.51 2.94
CA LEU A 88 2.33 -4.70 4.12
C LEU A 88 0.83 -4.57 4.33
N VAL A 89 0.08 -4.30 3.25
CA VAL A 89 -1.39 -4.25 3.28
C VAL A 89 -1.96 -5.60 3.72
N ARG A 90 -1.55 -6.70 3.08
CA ARG A 90 -2.16 -8.01 3.32
C ARG A 90 -1.79 -8.64 4.64
N ARG A 91 -0.56 -8.42 5.11
CA ARG A 91 -0.06 -9.08 6.32
C ARG A 91 -0.24 -8.25 7.57
N LEU A 92 -0.23 -6.93 7.44
CA LEU A 92 -0.31 -6.02 8.59
C LEU A 92 -1.53 -5.11 8.56
N GLY A 93 -2.32 -5.11 7.48
CA GLY A 93 -3.43 -4.18 7.35
C GLY A 93 -2.98 -2.71 7.22
N SER A 94 -1.74 -2.46 6.78
CA SER A 94 -1.20 -1.10 6.74
C SER A 94 -1.83 -0.30 5.60
N SER A 95 -2.76 0.60 5.92
CA SER A 95 -3.25 1.61 4.98
C SER A 95 -2.19 2.67 4.66
N TYR A 96 -1.23 2.91 5.56
CA TYR A 96 -0.11 3.83 5.35
C TYR A 96 0.78 3.40 4.18
N ALA A 97 0.99 2.10 4.00
CA ALA A 97 1.73 1.56 2.86
C ALA A 97 1.08 1.91 1.50
N VAL A 98 -0.22 2.23 1.47
CA VAL A 98 -0.88 2.68 0.23
C VAL A 98 -0.39 4.08 -0.16
N GLY A 99 -0.22 4.97 0.82
CA GLY A 99 0.24 6.35 0.59
C GLY A 99 1.62 6.43 -0.08
N THR A 100 2.51 5.46 0.18
CA THR A 100 3.84 5.43 -0.44
C THR A 100 3.77 5.24 -1.97
N LEU A 101 2.72 4.61 -2.50
CA LEU A 101 2.53 4.40 -3.93
C LEU A 101 2.35 5.70 -4.70
N ALA A 102 1.62 6.66 -4.12
CA ALA A 102 1.37 7.96 -4.75
C ALA A 102 2.64 8.83 -4.78
N VAL A 103 3.45 8.76 -3.70
CA VAL A 103 4.72 9.48 -3.60
C VAL A 103 5.72 8.98 -4.64
N TRP A 104 5.82 7.66 -4.82
CA TRP A 104 6.78 7.01 -5.72
C TRP A 104 6.14 6.44 -6.98
N ARG A 105 5.20 7.19 -7.54
CA ARG A 105 4.43 6.78 -8.70
C ARG A 105 5.28 6.43 -9.92
N GLU A 106 6.45 7.01 -10.06
CA GLU A 106 7.37 6.75 -11.17
C GLU A 106 7.87 5.29 -11.15
N LEU A 107 8.04 4.70 -9.96
CA LEU A 107 8.39 3.28 -9.82
C LEU A 107 7.24 2.38 -10.29
N VAL A 108 6.01 2.75 -9.93
CA VAL A 108 4.80 2.01 -10.30
C VAL A 108 4.55 2.11 -11.81
N GLN A 109 4.73 3.29 -12.41
CA GLN A 109 4.54 3.53 -13.84
C GLN A 109 5.50 2.74 -14.74
N ALA A 110 6.67 2.39 -14.19
CA ALA A 110 7.67 1.57 -14.88
C ALA A 110 7.26 0.09 -14.98
N ILE A 111 6.28 -0.35 -14.18
CA ILE A 111 5.72 -1.70 -14.26
C ILE A 111 4.80 -1.77 -15.50
N PRO A 112 4.88 -2.83 -16.33
CA PRO A 112 3.92 -3.06 -17.41
C PRO A 112 2.49 -3.04 -16.88
N ALA A 113 1.57 -2.37 -17.59
CA ALA A 113 0.25 -2.11 -17.04
C ALA A 113 -0.51 -3.39 -16.68
N GLN A 114 -0.50 -4.36 -17.59
CA GLN A 114 -1.02 -5.70 -17.39
C GLN A 114 -0.50 -6.34 -16.09
N ALA A 115 0.81 -6.36 -15.88
CA ALA A 115 1.43 -7.04 -14.74
C ALA A 115 1.07 -6.38 -13.40
N ALA A 116 1.06 -5.05 -13.33
CA ALA A 116 0.67 -4.35 -12.10
C ALA A 116 -0.82 -4.61 -11.77
N CYS A 117 -1.68 -4.59 -12.79
CA CYS A 117 -3.10 -4.89 -12.68
C CYS A 117 -3.35 -6.32 -12.17
N GLU A 118 -2.68 -7.31 -12.77
CA GLU A 118 -2.79 -8.71 -12.36
C GLU A 118 -2.33 -8.92 -10.91
N LYS A 119 -1.20 -8.33 -10.50
CA LYS A 119 -0.71 -8.42 -9.12
C LYS A 119 -1.74 -7.90 -8.11
N VAL A 120 -2.33 -6.73 -8.37
CA VAL A 120 -3.34 -6.13 -7.48
C VAL A 120 -4.63 -6.97 -7.47
N LEU A 121 -5.10 -7.45 -8.62
CA LEU A 121 -6.30 -8.29 -8.69
C LEU A 121 -6.11 -9.65 -7.98
N VAL A 122 -4.95 -10.29 -8.16
CA VAL A 122 -4.61 -11.53 -7.45
C VAL A 122 -4.56 -11.30 -5.95
N ALA A 123 -3.98 -10.16 -5.52
CA ALA A 123 -3.96 -9.77 -4.11
C ALA A 123 -5.39 -9.64 -3.54
N ILE A 124 -6.31 -8.99 -4.27
CA ILE A 124 -7.71 -8.81 -3.85
C ILE A 124 -8.47 -10.13 -3.83
N ALA A 125 -8.38 -10.92 -4.90
CA ALA A 125 -9.12 -12.17 -5.05
C ALA A 125 -8.69 -13.22 -4.03
N GLY A 126 -7.40 -13.22 -3.68
CA GLY A 126 -6.83 -14.14 -2.69
C GLY A 126 -6.98 -13.69 -1.23
N GLU A 127 -7.67 -12.58 -0.96
CA GLU A 127 -7.77 -12.02 0.39
C GLU A 127 -9.13 -12.33 1.05
N PRO A 128 -9.17 -13.20 2.08
CA PRO A 128 -10.41 -13.54 2.76
C PRO A 128 -10.93 -12.43 3.66
N GLU A 129 -10.08 -11.54 4.16
CA GLU A 129 -10.47 -10.52 5.13
C GLU A 129 -11.12 -9.29 4.46
N PRO A 130 -12.39 -8.96 4.77
CA PRO A 130 -13.08 -7.81 4.21
C PRO A 130 -12.34 -6.47 4.32
N PHE A 131 -11.78 -6.12 5.49
CA PHE A 131 -11.13 -4.81 5.63
C PHE A 131 -9.85 -4.70 4.79
N VAL A 132 -9.09 -5.79 4.64
CA VAL A 132 -7.89 -5.79 3.79
C VAL A 132 -8.29 -5.65 2.33
N ARG A 133 -9.37 -6.31 1.90
CA ARG A 133 -9.92 -6.10 0.55
C ARG A 133 -10.29 -4.65 0.31
N ASP A 134 -10.82 -3.94 1.31
CA ASP A 134 -11.13 -2.51 1.20
C ASP A 134 -9.86 -1.66 1.05
N ILE A 135 -8.81 -1.94 1.82
CA ILE A 135 -7.51 -1.27 1.64
C ILE A 135 -6.94 -1.56 0.24
N LEU A 136 -7.01 -2.80 -0.25
CA LEU A 136 -6.54 -3.16 -1.59
C LEU A 136 -7.39 -2.56 -2.71
N ARG A 137 -8.69 -2.36 -2.51
CA ARG A 137 -9.53 -1.58 -3.43
C ARG A 137 -9.15 -0.09 -3.40
N ASN A 138 -8.67 0.44 -2.27
CA ASN A 138 -8.10 1.79 -2.22
C ASN A 138 -6.77 1.85 -2.98
N VAL A 139 -5.95 0.79 -2.97
CA VAL A 139 -4.77 0.69 -3.86
C VAL A 139 -5.17 0.86 -5.33
N ILE A 140 -6.22 0.17 -5.79
CA ILE A 140 -6.76 0.35 -7.15
C ILE A 140 -7.11 1.83 -7.40
N ARG A 141 -7.80 2.47 -6.46
CA ARG A 141 -8.23 3.87 -6.64
C ARG A 141 -7.06 4.85 -6.59
N ASP A 142 -6.03 4.60 -5.81
CA ASP A 142 -4.84 5.44 -5.79
C ASP A 142 -3.98 5.24 -7.05
N PHE A 143 -3.97 4.02 -7.59
CA PHE A 143 -3.37 3.71 -8.88
C PHE A 143 -4.07 4.44 -10.03
N PHE A 144 -5.42 4.40 -10.06
CA PHE A 144 -6.18 4.77 -11.26
C PHE A 144 -7.05 6.03 -11.11
N ASP A 145 -7.72 6.26 -9.98
CA ASP A 145 -8.81 7.24 -9.88
C ASP A 145 -8.39 8.55 -9.18
N VAL A 146 -7.93 8.47 -7.94
CA VAL A 146 -7.84 9.62 -7.02
C VAL A 146 -6.40 10.02 -6.68
N GLY A 147 -5.41 9.14 -6.89
CA GLY A 147 -4.03 9.36 -6.44
C GLY A 147 -3.00 9.77 -7.49
N GLY A 148 -3.35 9.87 -8.78
CA GLY A 148 -2.44 10.37 -9.82
C GLY A 148 -1.16 9.55 -10.02
N ALA A 149 -1.10 8.32 -9.49
CA ALA A 149 0.07 7.46 -9.61
C ALA A 149 0.25 6.95 -11.05
N TRP A 150 -0.83 6.92 -11.85
CA TRP A 150 -0.78 6.48 -13.24
C TRP A 150 -1.47 7.48 -14.20
N PRO A 151 -0.80 8.58 -14.58
CA PRO A 151 -1.34 9.54 -15.53
C PRO A 151 -1.73 8.86 -16.85
N GLY A 152 -2.90 9.22 -17.40
CA GLY A 152 -3.40 8.62 -18.64
C GLY A 152 -3.84 7.15 -18.51
N TRP A 153 -4.11 6.67 -17.29
CA TRP A 153 -4.48 5.28 -17.04
C TRP A 153 -5.62 4.76 -17.92
N GLN A 154 -6.61 5.58 -18.25
CA GLN A 154 -7.74 5.18 -19.11
C GLN A 154 -7.27 4.73 -20.49
N GLU A 155 -6.26 5.39 -21.04
CA GLU A 155 -5.66 5.02 -22.32
C GLU A 155 -4.80 3.77 -22.18
N ARG A 156 -4.00 3.70 -21.11
CA ARG A 156 -3.15 2.53 -20.84
C ARG A 156 -3.99 1.27 -20.59
N MET A 157 -5.08 1.37 -19.84
CA MET A 157 -6.05 0.28 -19.66
C MET A 157 -6.62 -0.20 -20.98
N ARG A 158 -6.91 0.72 -21.90
CA ARG A 158 -7.49 0.38 -23.20
C ARG A 158 -6.50 -0.29 -24.13
N THR A 159 -5.21 0.07 -24.04
CA THR A 159 -4.18 -0.31 -25.02
C THR A 159 -3.20 -1.37 -24.53
N GLU A 160 -2.95 -1.44 -23.23
CA GLU A 160 -1.93 -2.29 -22.60
C GLU A 160 -2.52 -3.40 -21.71
N VAL A 161 -3.82 -3.35 -21.40
CA VAL A 161 -4.45 -4.27 -20.46
C VAL A 161 -5.58 -5.05 -21.13
N GLU A 162 -5.67 -6.34 -20.86
CA GLU A 162 -6.72 -7.18 -21.42
C GLU A 162 -8.13 -6.71 -20.97
N PRO A 163 -9.13 -6.67 -21.87
CA PRO A 163 -10.47 -6.16 -21.55
C PRO A 163 -11.16 -6.86 -20.37
N GLY A 164 -10.83 -8.13 -20.11
CA GLY A 164 -11.34 -8.85 -18.94
C GLY A 164 -10.84 -8.26 -17.63
N ILE A 165 -9.55 -7.95 -17.55
CA ILE A 165 -8.89 -7.35 -16.39
C ILE A 165 -9.38 -5.92 -16.17
N VAL A 166 -9.51 -5.13 -17.24
CA VAL A 166 -10.05 -3.77 -17.18
C VAL A 166 -11.42 -3.77 -16.49
N ARG A 167 -12.35 -4.63 -16.92
CA ARG A 167 -13.67 -4.75 -16.30
C ARG A 167 -13.60 -5.13 -14.82
N SER A 168 -12.67 -6.02 -14.46
CA SER A 168 -12.46 -6.43 -13.06
C SER A 168 -11.91 -5.31 -12.19
N ILE A 169 -11.19 -4.34 -12.75
CA ILE A 169 -10.67 -3.14 -12.07
C ILE A 169 -11.73 -2.04 -11.98
N GLU A 170 -12.50 -1.83 -13.05
CA GLU A 170 -13.56 -0.82 -13.09
C GLU A 170 -14.71 -1.15 -12.13
N ALA A 171 -15.05 -2.44 -11.95
CA ALA A 171 -16.12 -2.86 -11.07
C ALA A 171 -15.99 -2.33 -9.62
N PRO A 172 -14.87 -2.54 -8.89
CA PRO A 172 -14.69 -1.99 -7.55
C PRO A 172 -14.56 -0.45 -7.53
N MET A 173 -14.13 0.19 -8.62
CA MET A 173 -14.07 1.66 -8.70
C MET A 173 -15.46 2.30 -8.78
N ILE A 174 -16.38 1.68 -9.51
CA ILE A 174 -17.73 2.22 -9.78
C ILE A 174 -18.75 1.77 -8.72
N GLN A 175 -18.63 0.55 -8.21
CA GLN A 175 -19.70 -0.10 -7.42
C GLN A 175 -19.23 -0.57 -6.04
N GLY A 176 -17.97 -0.31 -5.66
CA GLY A 176 -17.32 -1.03 -4.57
C GLY A 176 -17.48 -0.43 -3.17
N TYR A 177 -17.99 0.79 -3.01
CA TYR A 177 -18.03 1.44 -1.69
C TYR A 177 -19.43 1.97 -1.36
N GLU A 178 -19.92 1.57 -0.19
CA GLU A 178 -21.24 1.96 0.31
C GLU A 178 -21.16 3.13 1.30
N THR A 179 -19.99 3.38 1.88
CA THR A 179 -19.78 4.44 2.88
C THR A 179 -18.42 5.12 2.68
N ILE A 180 -18.39 6.45 2.81
CA ILE A 180 -17.18 7.28 2.88
C ILE A 180 -17.16 7.96 4.25
N ASP A 181 -16.10 7.77 5.01
CA ASP A 181 -15.86 8.47 6.28
C ASP A 181 -15.72 9.97 6.01
N ASN A 182 -16.49 10.77 6.73
CA ASN A 182 -16.53 12.22 6.54
C ASN A 182 -15.38 12.99 7.23
N VAL A 183 -14.56 12.31 8.04
CA VAL A 183 -13.42 12.89 8.75
C VAL A 183 -12.12 12.60 8.00
N ASP A 184 -11.90 11.37 7.55
CA ASP A 184 -10.63 10.96 6.93
C ASP A 184 -10.78 10.30 5.54
N ALA A 185 -11.98 10.37 4.94
CA ALA A 185 -12.27 9.91 3.57
C ALA A 185 -12.04 8.40 3.31
N ARG A 186 -11.84 7.58 4.34
CA ARG A 186 -11.79 6.12 4.22
C ARG A 186 -13.09 5.59 3.64
N ARG A 187 -12.99 4.54 2.83
CA ARG A 187 -14.14 3.95 2.13
C ARG A 187 -14.34 2.50 2.54
N PHE A 188 -15.60 2.13 2.76
CA PHE A 188 -16.00 0.80 3.22
C PHE A 188 -16.94 0.16 2.20
N ALA A 189 -16.63 -1.07 1.80
CA ALA A 189 -17.46 -1.84 0.88
C ALA A 189 -18.55 -2.64 1.58
N ASP A 190 -18.36 -2.94 2.87
CA ASP A 190 -19.25 -3.82 3.63
C ASP A 190 -20.42 -3.09 4.31
N GLY A 191 -20.55 -1.78 4.06
CA GLY A 191 -21.63 -0.95 4.62
C GLY A 191 -21.54 -0.74 6.13
N THR A 192 -20.44 -1.16 6.79
CA THR A 192 -20.29 -1.00 8.24
C THR A 192 -20.09 0.48 8.56
N PRO A 193 -21.03 1.13 9.30
CA PRO A 193 -20.80 2.48 9.80
C PRO A 193 -19.70 2.46 10.86
N ARG A 194 -18.96 3.56 10.99
CA ARG A 194 -17.97 3.74 12.06
C ARG A 194 -18.61 3.47 13.43
N LEU A 195 -17.91 2.73 14.30
CA LEU A 195 -18.29 2.55 15.72
C LEU A 195 -17.86 3.75 16.56
#